data_AF-A0A398DLD2-F1
#
_entry.id   AF-A0A398DLD2-F1
#
_cell.length_a   1.000
_cell.length_b   1.000
_cell.length_c   1.000
_cell.angle_alpha   90.00
_cell.angle_beta   90.00
_cell.angle_gamma   90.00
#
_symmetry.space_group_name_H-M   'P 1'
#
loop_
_entity.id
_entity.type
_entity.pdbx_description
1 polymer ?
#
loop_
_entity_poly.entity_id
_entity_poly.type
_entity_poly.pdbx_seq_one_letter_code
_entity_poly.pdbx_strand_id
1 'polypeptide(L)'
;RAKLAEDGLGFGHGLGHSVGLEIHENPRFSPYSDATLVPGYVMTVEPGVYVANHFGMRIEDTVIVREDGCTPITDLGKDLVITR
;
A
#
# COMPACT_ATOMS: atom_id res chain seq x y z
N ARG A 1 6.71 3.52 -6.31
CA ARG A 1 7.98 4.28 -6.24
C ARG A 1 8.24 5.05 -7.52
N ALA A 2 8.46 4.40 -8.66
CA ALA A 2 8.76 5.07 -9.94
C ALA A 2 7.79 6.21 -10.27
N LYS A 3 6.48 5.93 -10.22
CA LYS A 3 5.45 6.94 -10.46
C LYS A 3 5.55 8.18 -9.56
N LEU A 4 5.74 8.00 -8.25
CA LEU A 4 5.89 9.12 -7.31
C LEU A 4 7.19 9.91 -7.59
N ALA A 5 8.27 9.22 -7.98
CA ALA A 5 9.52 9.87 -8.33
C ALA A 5 9.43 10.70 -9.63
N GLU A 6 8.70 10.21 -10.63
CA GLU A 6 8.38 10.96 -11.86
C GLU A 6 7.64 12.26 -11.56
N ASP A 7 6.78 12.25 -10.55
CA ASP A 7 6.04 13.43 -10.07
C ASP A 7 6.86 14.30 -9.09
N GLY A 8 8.15 13.97 -8.88
CA GLY A 8 9.05 14.71 -7.98
C GLY A 8 8.80 14.49 -6.49
N LEU A 9 8.03 13.46 -6.12
CA LEU A 9 7.62 13.16 -4.75
C LEU A 9 8.50 12.09 -4.10
N GLY A 10 8.87 12.32 -2.84
CA GLY A 10 9.63 11.37 -2.03
C GLY A 10 8.74 10.25 -1.47
N PHE A 11 9.23 9.01 -1.51
CA PHE A 11 8.55 7.84 -0.95
C PHE A 11 9.50 6.98 -0.10
N GLY A 12 9.35 7.07 1.23
CA GLY A 12 10.37 6.61 2.19
C GLY A 12 10.13 5.25 2.87
N HIS A 13 9.00 4.60 2.68
CA HIS A 13 8.66 3.31 3.33
C HIS A 13 8.29 2.23 2.31
N GLY A 14 8.12 0.97 2.75
CA GLY A 14 7.59 -0.11 1.91
C GLY A 14 6.19 0.21 1.39
N LEU A 15 5.80 -0.35 0.25
CA LEU A 15 4.47 -0.13 -0.34
C LEU A 15 3.35 -0.80 0.45
N GLY A 16 3.66 -1.78 1.30
CA GLY A 16 2.68 -2.46 2.14
C GLY A 16 3.23 -3.77 2.71
N HIS A 17 2.36 -4.52 3.36
CA HIS A 17 2.69 -5.75 4.07
C HIS A 17 1.53 -6.76 4.05
N SER A 18 1.81 -8.02 4.32
CA SER A 18 0.76 -9.00 4.58
C SER A 18 0.03 -8.67 5.87
N VAL A 19 -1.25 -9.02 5.94
CA VAL A 19 -2.11 -8.83 7.11
C VAL A 19 -2.97 -10.07 7.32
N GLY A 20 -3.13 -10.48 8.57
CA GLY A 20 -3.85 -11.68 8.93
C GLY A 20 -4.27 -11.67 10.41
N LEU A 21 -3.67 -12.58 11.18
CA LEU A 21 -3.81 -12.55 12.64
C LEU A 21 -3.03 -11.37 13.24
N GLU A 22 -1.87 -11.07 12.66
CA GLU A 22 -1.11 -9.89 12.99
C GLU A 22 -1.36 -8.79 11.97
N ILE A 23 -1.25 -7.54 12.43
CA ILE A 23 -1.34 -6.37 11.57
C ILE A 23 -0.21 -6.42 10.53
N HIS A 24 0.99 -6.82 10.94
CA HIS A 24 2.18 -6.82 10.08
C HIS A 24 2.79 -8.21 9.94
N GLU A 25 2.41 -8.91 8.88
CA GLU A 25 2.96 -10.22 8.54
C GLU A 25 3.93 -10.11 7.35
N ASN A 26 4.56 -11.25 7.00
CA ASN A 26 5.30 -11.39 5.75
C ASN A 26 4.41 -12.04 4.68
N PRO A 27 4.66 -11.77 3.39
CA PRO A 27 5.71 -10.93 2.83
C PRO A 27 5.41 -9.44 2.94
N ARG A 28 6.38 -8.61 2.53
CA ARG A 28 6.24 -7.15 2.47
C ARG A 28 6.50 -6.65 1.06
N PHE A 29 5.75 -5.67 0.60
CA PHE A 29 6.08 -4.93 -0.63
C PHE A 29 7.25 -3.98 -0.38
N SER A 30 8.44 -4.55 -0.29
CA SER A 30 9.70 -3.86 -0.05
C SER A 30 10.63 -4.03 -1.25
N PRO A 31 11.47 -3.04 -1.59
CA PRO A 31 12.56 -3.21 -2.57
C PRO A 31 13.53 -4.35 -2.22
N TYR A 32 13.53 -4.80 -0.97
CA TYR A 32 14.40 -5.85 -0.46
C TYR A 32 13.72 -7.22 -0.35
N SER A 33 12.44 -7.34 -0.71
CA SER A 33 11.73 -8.62 -0.67
C SER A 33 11.88 -9.35 -2.01
N ASP A 34 12.18 -10.64 -1.94
CA ASP A 34 12.25 -11.59 -3.04
C ASP A 34 11.06 -12.59 -3.05
N ALA A 35 10.08 -12.37 -2.17
CA ALA A 35 8.94 -13.26 -2.03
C ALA A 35 8.05 -13.22 -3.29
N THR A 36 7.66 -14.41 -3.76
CA THR A 36 6.64 -14.55 -4.80
C THR A 36 5.26 -14.62 -4.15
N LEU A 37 4.35 -13.74 -4.55
CA LEU A 37 2.97 -13.79 -4.10
C LEU A 37 2.23 -14.95 -4.76
N VAL A 38 1.45 -15.69 -3.98
CA VAL A 38 0.53 -16.72 -4.46
C VAL A 38 -0.91 -16.38 -4.07
N PRO A 39 -1.92 -16.97 -4.75
CA PRO A 39 -3.31 -16.75 -4.40
C PRO A 39 -3.60 -17.01 -2.91
N GLY A 40 -4.41 -16.16 -2.31
CA GLY A 40 -4.80 -16.25 -0.89
C GLY A 40 -4.03 -15.33 0.06
N TYR A 41 -2.88 -14.76 -0.35
CA TYR A 41 -2.24 -13.69 0.41
C TYR A 41 -3.16 -12.47 0.54
N VAL A 42 -3.18 -11.86 1.72
CA VAL A 42 -3.91 -10.63 2.01
C VAL A 42 -2.89 -9.55 2.30
N MET A 43 -2.83 -8.52 1.46
CA MET A 43 -1.75 -7.52 1.44
C MET A 43 -2.32 -6.11 1.54
N THR A 44 -1.62 -5.20 2.21
CA THR A 44 -1.87 -3.76 2.10
C THR A 44 -1.15 -3.19 0.86
N VAL A 45 -1.76 -2.19 0.23
CA VAL A 45 -1.16 -1.36 -0.83
C VAL A 45 -1.37 0.10 -0.43
N GLU A 46 -0.33 0.71 0.10
CA GLU A 46 -0.41 1.93 0.91
C GLU A 46 0.66 2.98 0.58
N PRO A 47 0.77 3.46 -0.68
CA PRO A 47 1.73 4.51 -1.01
C PRO A 47 1.48 5.79 -0.20
N GLY A 48 2.54 6.37 0.34
CA GLY A 48 2.47 7.58 1.15
C GLY A 48 3.54 8.61 0.79
N VAL A 49 3.18 9.89 0.85
CA VAL A 49 4.07 11.03 0.67
C VAL A 49 3.95 11.93 1.89
N TYR A 50 5.09 12.33 2.45
CA TYR A 50 5.16 13.13 3.67
C TYR A 50 6.08 14.33 3.46
N VAL A 51 5.51 15.52 3.57
CA VAL A 51 6.22 16.79 3.46
C VAL A 51 6.45 17.32 4.86
N ALA A 52 7.71 17.29 5.30
CA ALA A 52 8.09 17.65 6.67
C ALA A 52 7.54 19.02 7.06
N ASN A 53 6.92 19.12 8.24
CA ASN A 53 6.31 20.34 8.79
C ASN A 53 5.12 20.92 8.00
N HIS A 54 4.59 20.20 7.01
CA HIS A 54 3.42 20.62 6.25
C HIS A 54 2.27 19.62 6.40
N PHE A 55 2.35 18.50 5.68
CA PHE A 55 1.31 17.48 5.69
C PHE A 55 1.86 16.12 5.24
N GLY A 56 1.05 15.08 5.44
CA GLY A 56 1.27 13.77 4.86
C GLY A 56 -0.03 13.23 4.27
N MET A 57 0.09 12.43 3.22
CA MET A 57 -1.04 11.75 2.61
C MET A 57 -0.64 10.30 2.34
N ARG A 58 -1.51 9.37 2.75
CA ARG A 58 -1.43 7.95 2.42
C ARG A 58 -2.83 7.48 2.07
N ILE A 59 -2.92 6.72 1.00
CA ILE A 59 -4.14 6.01 0.61
C ILE A 59 -3.80 4.54 0.68
N GLU A 60 -4.61 3.77 1.39
CA GLU A 60 -4.35 2.36 1.68
C GLU A 60 -5.58 1.53 1.34
N ASP A 61 -5.37 0.49 0.53
CA ASP A 61 -6.33 -0.58 0.36
C ASP A 61 -5.72 -1.90 0.88
N THR A 62 -6.58 -2.78 1.38
CA THR A 62 -6.26 -4.19 1.56
C THR A 62 -6.76 -4.98 0.36
N VAL A 63 -5.92 -5.86 -0.19
CA VAL A 63 -6.21 -6.69 -1.36
C VAL A 63 -5.96 -8.17 -1.08
N ILE A 64 -6.78 -9.04 -1.68
CA ILE A 64 -6.55 -10.49 -1.73
C ILE A 64 -5.90 -10.83 -3.07
N VAL A 65 -4.76 -11.50 -3.06
CA VAL A 65 -4.09 -12.02 -4.25
C VAL A 65 -4.92 -13.17 -4.86
N ARG A 66 -5.12 -13.12 -6.18
CA ARG A 66 -5.84 -14.11 -6.99
C ARG A 66 -4.89 -14.75 -8.00
N GLU A 67 -5.36 -15.75 -8.73
CA GLU A 67 -4.56 -16.43 -9.77
C GLU A 67 -4.15 -15.48 -10.90
N ASP A 68 -5.00 -14.51 -11.24
CA ASP A 68 -4.84 -13.60 -12.38
C ASP A 68 -4.77 -12.12 -11.98
N GLY A 69 -4.58 -11.83 -10.69
CA GLY A 69 -4.50 -10.46 -10.20
C GLY A 69 -4.74 -10.32 -8.70
N CYS A 70 -5.53 -9.31 -8.32
CA CYS A 70 -5.94 -9.10 -6.93
C CYS A 70 -7.34 -8.51 -6.83
N THR A 71 -7.97 -8.66 -5.68
CA THR A 71 -9.30 -8.10 -5.37
C THR A 71 -9.20 -7.20 -4.13
N PRO A 72 -9.53 -5.90 -4.21
CA PRO A 72 -9.63 -5.06 -3.04
C PRO A 72 -10.80 -5.51 -2.14
N ILE A 73 -10.60 -5.48 -0.84
CA ILE A 73 -11.61 -5.79 0.19
C ILE A 73 -11.92 -4.59 1.10
N THR A 74 -11.41 -3.43 0.74
CA THR A 74 -11.66 -2.14 1.36
C THR A 74 -12.49 -1.32 0.37
N ASP A 75 -13.64 -0.82 0.83
CA ASP A 75 -14.64 -0.16 -0.01
C ASP A 75 -14.88 1.27 0.47
N LEU A 76 -13.81 2.08 0.40
CA LEU A 76 -13.90 3.52 0.58
C LEU A 76 -13.38 4.20 -0.68
N GLY A 77 -14.09 5.26 -1.09
CA GLY A 77 -13.62 6.16 -2.14
C GLY A 77 -12.23 6.70 -1.83
N LYS A 78 -11.40 6.85 -2.87
CA LYS A 78 -10.01 7.34 -2.74
C LYS A 78 -9.90 8.85 -2.98
N ASP A 79 -11.04 9.50 -3.20
CA ASP A 79 -11.13 10.94 -3.34
C ASP A 79 -10.94 11.63 -1.99
N LEU A 80 -10.39 12.84 -2.02
CA LEU A 80 -10.26 13.67 -0.83
C LEU A 80 -11.65 14.06 -0.33
N VAL A 81 -12.01 13.59 0.86
CA VAL A 81 -13.24 13.97 1.54
C VAL A 81 -12.97 15.09 2.54
N ILE A 82 -13.70 16.19 2.43
CA ILE A 82 -13.64 17.30 3.40
C ILE A 82 -14.68 17.05 4.50
N THR A 83 -14.22 16.79 5.71
CA THR A 83 -15.08 16.67 6.89
C THR A 83 -15.33 18.05 7.51
N ARG A 84 -16.47 18.20 8.20
CA ARG A 84 -16.85 19.43 8.93
C ARG A 84 -16.42 19.35 10.38
#